data_AF-A0A9E6MUW3-F1
#
_entry.id   AF-A0A9E6MUW3-F1
#
_cell.length_a   1.000
_cell.length_b   1.000
_cell.length_c   1.000
_cell.angle_alpha   90.00
_cell.angle_beta   90.00
_cell.angle_gamma   90.00
#
_symmetry.space_group_name_H-M   'P 1'
#
loop_
_entity.id
_entity.type
_entity.pdbx_description
1 polymer ?
#
loop_
_entity_poly.entity_id
_entity_poly.type
_entity_poly.pdbx_seq_one_letter_code
_entity_poly.pdbx_strand_id
1 'polypeptide(L)'
;MEMKSNYDPKTARLIVAILLTVVFSNLVAEGSKDLLYGVLKISPDGIWANVVIICISLLGFGMVSLWIKKLTEEYLSVRHLKNRTGVKSHQAVIMMASTPSGYNVDSSEGKVTIQTSKSNVSLSEDIAEDIDQLDRLNLQQFLRALKPHLGALKYLFLLSSGGKNGSYEYLTAFEMVVRHYVGDSVQVFHQGSEHLSFDDLEGVYQEFKSCIDFLSKEKKVSHGEIMIDVTGGTKTASIAAALATLEHEDIELQYVQTTSPYGVVSYNVISKSQGKVTG
;
A
#
# COMPACT_ATOMS: atom_id res chain seq x y z
N MET A 1 -23.73 -25.84 24.58
CA MET A 1 -22.97 -25.31 23.43
C MET A 1 -23.88 -24.35 22.70
N GLU A 2 -23.85 -23.07 23.09
CA GLU A 2 -24.69 -22.04 22.46
C GLU A 2 -24.08 -21.67 21.10
N MET A 3 -24.79 -21.96 20.01
CA MET A 3 -24.48 -21.37 18.71
C MET A 3 -24.85 -19.89 18.75
N LYS A 4 -23.86 -19.03 19.03
CA LYS A 4 -24.00 -17.59 18.78
C LYS A 4 -24.17 -17.39 17.28
N SER A 5 -25.37 -16.98 16.88
CA SER A 5 -25.67 -16.58 15.50
C SER A 5 -24.71 -15.47 15.08
N ASN A 6 -23.83 -15.78 14.14
CA ASN A 6 -22.81 -14.89 13.61
C ASN A 6 -23.42 -13.94 12.54
N TYR A 7 -24.57 -13.33 12.86
CA TYR A 7 -25.29 -12.50 11.91
C TYR A 7 -24.71 -11.09 11.92
N ASP A 8 -23.97 -10.74 10.85
CA ASP A 8 -23.48 -9.38 10.66
C ASP A 8 -24.68 -8.45 10.34
N PRO A 9 -25.01 -7.49 11.22
CA PRO A 9 -26.14 -6.57 11.01
C PRO A 9 -26.00 -5.72 9.74
N LYS A 10 -24.78 -5.55 9.20
CA LYS A 10 -24.60 -4.87 7.91
C LYS A 10 -25.12 -5.72 6.75
N THR A 11 -24.86 -7.03 6.78
CA THR A 11 -25.27 -7.96 5.74
C THR A 11 -26.80 -8.05 5.69
N ALA A 12 -27.44 -8.02 6.87
CA ALA A 12 -28.90 -7.91 7.00
C ALA A 12 -29.46 -6.69 6.26
N ARG A 13 -28.87 -5.51 6.48
CA ARG A 13 -29.31 -4.25 5.87
C ARG A 13 -29.15 -4.27 4.35
N LEU A 14 -28.04 -4.83 3.86
CA LEU A 14 -27.81 -4.96 2.42
C LEU A 14 -28.84 -5.90 1.77
N ILE A 15 -29.12 -7.05 2.40
CA ILE A 15 -30.16 -7.97 1.92
C ILE A 15 -31.53 -7.28 1.87
N VAL A 16 -31.90 -6.55 2.92
CA VAL A 16 -33.16 -5.79 2.95
C VAL A 16 -33.21 -4.74 1.84
N ALA A 17 -32.13 -4.00 1.61
CA ALA A 17 -32.07 -3.00 0.56
C ALA A 17 -32.21 -3.63 -0.85
N ILE A 18 -31.57 -4.78 -1.08
CA ILE A 18 -31.72 -5.55 -2.33
C ILE A 18 -33.18 -6.01 -2.52
N LEU A 19 -33.79 -6.58 -1.47
CA LEU A 19 -35.20 -7.02 -1.52
C LEU A 19 -36.15 -5.86 -1.81
N LEU A 20 -35.96 -4.70 -1.17
CA LEU A 20 -36.76 -3.51 -1.43
C LEU A 20 -36.59 -3.01 -2.87
N THR A 21 -35.38 -3.11 -3.43
CA THR A 21 -35.13 -2.76 -4.84
C THR A 21 -35.99 -3.61 -5.78
N VAL A 22 -36.06 -4.93 -5.52
CA VAL A 22 -36.88 -5.87 -6.30
C VAL A 22 -38.38 -5.56 -6.15
N VAL A 23 -38.83 -5.27 -4.93
CA VAL A 23 -40.24 -4.92 -4.67
C VAL A 23 -40.63 -3.66 -5.42
N PHE A 24 -39.84 -2.58 -5.31
CA PHE A 24 -40.15 -1.33 -6.01
C PHE A 24 -40.05 -1.46 -7.53
N SER A 25 -39.10 -2.23 -8.06
CA SER A 25 -39.03 -2.47 -9.51
C SER A 25 -40.26 -3.22 -10.03
N ASN A 26 -40.77 -4.18 -9.27
CA ASN A 26 -41.99 -4.90 -9.64
C ASN A 26 -43.22 -4.00 -9.59
N LEU A 27 -43.36 -3.15 -8.56
CA LEU A 27 -44.47 -2.19 -8.47
C LEU A 27 -44.45 -1.18 -9.63
N VAL A 28 -43.27 -0.69 -10.02
CA VAL A 28 -43.13 0.17 -11.21
C VAL A 28 -43.54 -0.58 -12.48
N ALA A 29 -43.11 -1.84 -12.63
CA ALA A 29 -43.43 -2.65 -13.82
C ALA A 29 -44.93 -2.95 -13.91
N GLU A 30 -45.57 -3.36 -12.82
CA GLU A 30 -47.01 -3.61 -12.74
C GLU A 30 -47.82 -2.32 -12.97
N GLY A 31 -47.48 -1.23 -12.28
CA GLY A 31 -48.15 0.06 -12.49
C GLY A 31 -48.02 0.57 -13.93
N SER A 32 -46.85 0.39 -14.54
CA SER A 32 -46.63 0.76 -15.95
C SER A 32 -47.43 -0.12 -16.91
N LYS A 33 -47.52 -1.42 -16.61
CA LYS A 33 -48.32 -2.39 -17.38
C LYS A 33 -49.80 -2.02 -17.32
N ASP A 34 -50.33 -1.74 -16.14
CA ASP A 34 -51.72 -1.37 -15.93
C ASP A 34 -52.05 0.00 -16.53
N LEU A 35 -51.11 0.95 -16.53
CA LEU A 35 -51.27 2.20 -17.26
C LEU A 35 -51.35 1.95 -18.77
N LEU A 36 -50.44 1.14 -19.32
CA LEU A 36 -50.36 0.88 -20.76
C LEU A 36 -51.56 0.09 -21.30
N TYR A 37 -52.05 -0.91 -20.56
CA TYR A 37 -53.26 -1.66 -20.92
C TYR A 37 -54.55 -0.96 -20.52
N GLY A 38 -54.53 -0.15 -19.45
CA GLY A 38 -55.69 0.54 -18.89
C GLY A 38 -56.15 1.76 -19.67
N VAL A 39 -55.26 2.39 -20.43
CA VAL A 39 -55.58 3.50 -21.37
C VAL A 39 -56.66 3.11 -22.39
N LEU A 40 -56.92 1.81 -22.60
CA LEU A 40 -57.97 1.33 -23.50
C LEU A 40 -59.34 1.08 -22.85
N LYS A 41 -59.48 1.04 -21.51
CA LYS A 41 -60.73 0.59 -20.84
C LYS A 41 -61.09 1.18 -19.46
N ILE A 42 -60.28 2.06 -18.85
CA ILE A 42 -60.47 2.48 -17.45
C ILE A 42 -61.06 3.90 -17.33
N SER A 43 -61.87 4.13 -16.29
CA SER A 43 -62.37 5.46 -15.92
C SER A 43 -61.23 6.42 -15.53
N PRO A 44 -61.40 7.75 -15.68
CA PRO A 44 -60.37 8.74 -15.37
C PRO A 44 -59.76 8.61 -13.96
N ASP A 45 -60.55 8.16 -12.98
CA ASP A 45 -60.12 8.01 -11.59
C ASP A 45 -59.09 6.89 -11.39
N GLY A 46 -59.15 5.81 -12.19
CA GLY A 46 -58.19 4.70 -12.12
C GLY A 46 -56.82 5.06 -12.69
N ILE A 47 -56.77 6.00 -13.64
CA ILE A 47 -55.51 6.48 -14.22
C ILE A 47 -54.69 7.23 -13.17
N TRP A 48 -55.32 8.11 -12.40
CA TRP A 48 -54.64 8.88 -11.35
C TRP A 48 -54.08 7.99 -10.24
N ALA A 49 -54.79 6.94 -9.84
CA ALA A 49 -54.30 5.98 -8.85
C ALA A 49 -53.01 5.30 -9.33
N ASN A 50 -52.96 4.85 -10.60
CA ASN A 50 -51.77 4.22 -11.17
C ASN A 50 -50.59 5.18 -11.30
N VAL A 51 -50.83 6.43 -11.70
CA VAL A 51 -49.79 7.47 -11.74
C VAL A 51 -49.19 7.70 -10.35
N VAL A 52 -50.03 7.79 -9.31
CA VAL A 52 -49.56 7.96 -7.93
C VAL A 52 -48.73 6.75 -7.48
N ILE A 53 -49.16 5.52 -7.77
CA ILE A 53 -48.41 4.29 -7.45
C ILE A 53 -47.03 4.30 -8.13
N ILE A 54 -46.95 4.66 -9.42
CA ILE A 54 -45.67 4.74 -10.15
C ILE A 54 -44.77 5.79 -9.51
N CYS A 55 -45.28 7.00 -9.21
CA CYS A 55 -44.49 8.07 -8.59
C CYS A 55 -43.93 7.67 -7.22
N ILE A 56 -44.75 7.05 -6.36
CA ILE A 56 -44.31 6.56 -5.05
C ILE A 56 -43.25 5.47 -5.21
N SER A 57 -43.45 4.54 -6.16
CA SER A 57 -42.52 3.44 -6.39
C SER A 57 -41.17 3.92 -6.93
N LEU A 58 -41.16 4.91 -7.83
CA LEU A 58 -39.94 5.55 -8.32
C LEU A 58 -39.21 6.31 -7.21
N LEU A 59 -39.93 7.03 -6.35
CA LEU A 59 -39.35 7.72 -5.21
C LEU A 59 -38.76 6.72 -4.20
N GLY A 60 -39.47 5.63 -3.91
CA GLY A 60 -39.00 4.51 -3.10
C GLY A 60 -37.73 3.88 -3.65
N PHE A 61 -37.72 3.57 -4.96
CA PHE A 61 -36.55 3.06 -5.66
C PHE A 61 -35.35 4.02 -5.57
N GLY A 62 -35.58 5.32 -5.75
CA GLY A 62 -34.56 6.35 -5.61
C GLY A 62 -33.96 6.39 -4.20
N MET A 63 -34.81 6.35 -3.16
CA MET A 63 -34.34 6.30 -1.77
C MET A 63 -33.55 5.03 -1.44
N VAL A 64 -34.02 3.86 -1.91
CA VAL A 64 -33.31 2.59 -1.72
C VAL A 64 -31.98 2.61 -2.46
N SER A 65 -31.92 3.17 -3.67
CA SER A 65 -30.66 3.31 -4.42
C SER A 65 -29.65 4.20 -3.70
N LEU A 66 -30.10 5.34 -3.14
CA LEU A 66 -29.25 6.21 -2.31
C LEU A 66 -28.79 5.49 -1.03
N TRP A 67 -29.66 4.68 -0.43
CA TRP A 67 -29.32 3.88 0.74
C TRP A 67 -28.31 2.78 0.42
N ILE A 68 -28.49 2.05 -0.69
CA ILE A 68 -27.50 1.08 -1.20
C ILE A 68 -26.18 1.78 -1.45
N LYS A 69 -26.16 2.93 -2.14
CA LYS A 69 -24.92 3.71 -2.35
C LYS A 69 -24.22 4.00 -1.03
N LYS A 70 -24.95 4.46 -0.02
CA LYS A 70 -24.38 4.73 1.31
C LYS A 70 -23.85 3.45 1.99
N LEU A 71 -24.60 2.35 1.92
CA LEU A 71 -24.13 1.05 2.42
C LEU A 71 -22.89 0.57 1.66
N THR A 72 -22.86 0.71 0.33
CA THR A 72 -21.71 0.37 -0.51
C THR A 72 -20.50 1.23 -0.16
N GLU A 73 -20.65 2.51 0.15
CA GLU A 73 -19.54 3.35 0.64
C GLU A 73 -19.04 2.92 2.04
N GLU A 74 -19.91 2.34 2.88
CA GLU A 74 -19.53 1.73 4.16
C GLU A 74 -18.86 0.36 3.99
N TYR A 75 -19.20 -0.40 2.95
CA TYR A 75 -18.65 -1.72 2.64
C TYR A 75 -17.36 -1.66 1.83
N LEU A 76 -17.36 -0.85 0.78
CA LEU A 76 -16.21 -0.52 -0.04
C LEU A 76 -15.58 0.72 0.58
N SER A 77 -14.74 0.52 1.59
CA SER A 77 -13.86 1.58 2.05
C SER A 77 -13.02 2.05 0.87
N VAL A 78 -13.45 3.13 0.23
CA VAL A 78 -12.68 3.73 -0.86
C VAL A 78 -11.41 4.26 -0.20
N ARG A 79 -10.32 3.56 -0.47
CA ARG A 79 -9.01 3.91 0.04
C ARG A 79 -8.37 4.92 -0.90
N HIS A 80 -7.88 6.01 -0.34
CA HIS A 80 -7.19 7.05 -1.07
C HIS A 80 -5.70 6.96 -0.80
N LEU A 81 -4.89 7.11 -1.85
CA LEU A 81 -3.45 7.30 -1.69
C LEU A 81 -3.21 8.77 -1.33
N LYS A 82 -2.75 9.01 -0.10
CA LYS A 82 -2.26 10.33 0.31
C LYS A 82 -0.77 10.39 0.04
N ASN A 83 -0.39 11.27 -0.89
CA ASN A 83 1.02 11.63 -1.12
C ASN A 83 1.43 12.70 -0.09
N ARG A 84 2.60 12.52 0.52
CA ARG A 84 3.25 13.52 1.36
C ARG A 84 4.66 13.80 0.83
N THR A 85 4.96 15.07 0.61
CA THR A 85 6.32 15.53 0.34
C THR A 85 7.13 15.49 1.64
N GLY A 86 8.27 14.80 1.61
CA GLY A 86 9.09 14.58 2.79
C GLY A 86 8.63 13.34 3.57
N VAL A 87 9.62 12.57 4.02
CA VAL A 87 9.42 11.34 4.78
C VAL A 87 9.75 11.61 6.24
N LYS A 88 8.86 11.17 7.14
CA LYS A 88 9.15 11.17 8.58
C LYS A 88 10.15 10.05 8.90
N SER A 89 10.98 10.24 9.91
CA SER A 89 11.83 9.15 10.41
C SER A 89 10.97 8.02 10.97
N HIS A 90 11.40 6.77 10.79
CA HIS A 90 10.69 5.55 11.21
C HIS A 90 11.66 4.62 11.93
N GLN A 91 11.16 3.81 12.87
CA GLN A 91 11.99 2.87 13.63
C GLN A 91 12.35 1.61 12.85
N ALA A 92 11.50 1.19 11.91
CA ALA A 92 11.76 0.05 11.07
C ALA A 92 11.62 0.42 9.60
N VAL A 93 12.59 0.00 8.78
CA VAL A 93 12.53 0.18 7.33
C VAL A 93 12.74 -1.18 6.66
N ILE A 94 11.92 -1.49 5.66
CA ILE A 94 12.08 -2.64 4.78
C ILE A 94 12.49 -2.10 3.41
N MET A 95 13.69 -2.44 2.96
CA MET A 95 14.27 -1.92 1.71
C MET A 95 14.63 -3.07 0.78
N MET A 96 14.40 -2.88 -0.52
CA MET A 96 14.88 -3.81 -1.54
C MET A 96 16.33 -3.50 -1.91
N ALA A 97 17.20 -4.49 -1.74
CA ALA A 97 18.56 -4.44 -2.25
C ALA A 97 18.55 -4.66 -3.77
N SER A 98 19.32 -3.84 -4.49
CA SER A 98 19.46 -3.93 -5.95
C SER A 98 20.85 -4.39 -6.32
N THR A 99 20.98 -5.22 -7.35
CA THR A 99 22.27 -5.70 -7.86
C THR A 99 23.20 -4.54 -8.19
N PRO A 100 24.42 -4.48 -7.64
CA PRO A 100 25.41 -3.45 -7.97
C PRO A 100 25.65 -3.40 -9.48
N SER A 101 25.51 -2.21 -10.07
CA SER A 101 25.78 -2.00 -11.50
C SER A 101 27.04 -1.18 -11.68
N GLY A 102 28.16 -1.87 -11.99
CA GLY A 102 29.42 -1.22 -12.30
C GLY A 102 30.23 -0.74 -11.09
N TYR A 103 29.97 -1.29 -9.90
CA TYR A 103 30.79 -1.04 -8.71
C TYR A 103 30.91 -2.28 -7.82
N ASN A 104 31.95 -2.28 -6.99
CA ASN A 104 32.16 -3.23 -5.90
C ASN A 104 32.25 -2.46 -4.57
N VAL A 105 31.88 -3.12 -3.48
CA VAL A 105 32.07 -2.61 -2.14
C VAL A 105 33.28 -3.34 -1.53
N ASP A 106 34.21 -2.57 -1.00
CA ASP A 106 35.34 -3.08 -0.23
C ASP A 106 35.34 -2.44 1.17
N SER A 107 35.82 -3.18 2.16
CA SER A 107 36.03 -2.67 3.52
C SER A 107 37.40 -3.10 4.00
N SER A 108 38.32 -2.14 4.02
CA SER A 108 39.66 -2.31 4.57
C SER A 108 39.86 -1.33 5.72
N GLU A 109 40.39 -1.83 6.83
CA GLU A 109 40.76 -1.00 8.00
C GLU A 109 39.59 -0.16 8.57
N GLY A 110 38.36 -0.67 8.50
CA GLY A 110 37.16 0.03 8.98
C GLY A 110 36.66 1.14 8.07
N LYS A 111 37.23 1.30 6.87
CA LYS A 111 36.75 2.23 5.84
C LYS A 111 36.02 1.48 4.74
N VAL A 112 34.79 1.89 4.44
CA VAL A 112 34.04 1.37 3.31
C VAL A 112 34.37 2.18 2.06
N THR A 113 34.82 1.50 1.01
CA THR A 113 35.16 2.09 -0.27
C THR A 113 34.30 1.50 -1.39
N ILE A 114 33.72 2.37 -2.21
CA ILE A 114 32.98 2.01 -3.42
C ILE A 114 33.93 2.12 -4.60
N GLN A 115 34.28 0.98 -5.17
CA GLN A 115 35.18 0.89 -6.32
C GLN A 115 34.38 0.82 -7.61
N THR A 116 34.55 1.79 -8.50
CA THR A 116 33.95 1.80 -9.83
C THR A 116 35.03 1.65 -10.90
N SER A 117 34.64 1.51 -12.18
CA SER A 117 35.61 1.50 -13.29
C SER A 117 36.35 2.84 -13.49
N LYS A 118 35.87 3.94 -12.88
CA LYS A 118 36.40 5.30 -13.10
C LYS A 118 37.03 5.92 -11.85
N SER A 119 36.58 5.52 -10.67
CA SER A 119 36.94 6.14 -9.40
C SER A 119 36.75 5.17 -8.23
N ASN A 120 37.50 5.44 -7.16
CA ASN A 120 37.28 4.84 -5.86
C ASN A 120 36.77 5.94 -4.92
N VAL A 121 35.58 5.74 -4.36
CA VAL A 121 34.95 6.67 -3.43
C VAL A 121 35.02 6.06 -2.05
N SER A 122 35.82 6.65 -1.15
CA SER A 122 35.80 6.27 0.26
C SER A 122 34.60 6.97 0.90
N LEU A 123 33.69 6.20 1.49
CA LEU A 123 32.53 6.77 2.18
C LEU A 123 32.98 7.54 3.42
N SER A 124 32.42 8.72 3.61
CA SER A 124 32.53 9.53 4.82
C SER A 124 31.44 9.12 5.82
N GLU A 125 31.42 9.71 7.01
CA GLU A 125 30.30 9.50 7.95
C GLU A 125 29.09 10.42 7.62
N ASP A 126 29.21 11.29 6.61
CA ASP A 126 28.13 12.14 6.13
C ASP A 126 27.47 11.54 4.89
N ILE A 127 26.35 10.84 5.11
CA ILE A 127 25.55 10.25 4.04
C ILE A 127 25.12 11.26 2.96
N ALA A 128 24.96 12.55 3.30
CA ALA A 128 24.53 13.56 2.35
C ALA A 128 25.65 13.87 1.35
N GLU A 129 26.88 14.04 1.85
CA GLU A 129 28.06 14.26 1.03
C GLU A 129 28.33 13.04 0.13
N ASP A 130 28.25 11.84 0.69
CA ASP A 130 28.52 10.60 -0.04
C ASP A 130 27.50 10.34 -1.15
N ILE A 131 26.21 10.64 -0.92
CA ILE A 131 25.18 10.56 -1.95
C ILE A 131 25.57 11.39 -3.18
N ASP A 132 26.13 12.58 -2.98
CA ASP A 132 26.52 13.46 -4.09
C ASP A 132 27.78 12.97 -4.82
N GLN A 133 28.66 12.23 -4.13
CA GLN A 133 29.87 11.64 -4.71
C GLN A 133 29.62 10.37 -5.53
N LEU A 134 28.57 9.60 -5.22
CA LEU A 134 28.25 8.30 -5.85
C LEU A 134 27.54 8.41 -7.22
N ASP A 135 27.89 9.42 -8.04
CA ASP A 135 27.18 9.82 -9.27
C ASP A 135 26.65 8.63 -10.12
N ARG A 136 25.32 8.57 -10.27
CA ARG A 136 24.55 7.59 -11.08
C ARG A 136 24.63 6.12 -10.63
N LEU A 137 25.12 5.81 -9.45
CA LEU A 137 25.04 4.46 -8.89
C LEU A 137 23.64 4.23 -8.28
N ASN A 138 23.08 3.02 -8.42
CA ASN A 138 21.83 2.66 -7.74
C ASN A 138 21.96 2.72 -6.20
N LEU A 139 23.18 2.54 -5.66
CA LEU A 139 23.50 2.79 -4.26
C LEU A 139 23.09 4.20 -3.80
N GLN A 140 23.18 5.20 -4.68
CA GLN A 140 22.76 6.57 -4.37
C GLN A 140 21.29 6.63 -3.98
N GLN A 141 20.41 5.91 -4.68
CA GLN A 141 18.98 5.89 -4.41
C GLN A 141 18.67 5.15 -3.10
N PHE A 142 19.39 4.06 -2.85
CA PHE A 142 19.32 3.32 -1.59
C PHE A 142 19.69 4.23 -0.39
N LEU A 143 20.80 4.98 -0.49
CA LEU A 143 21.21 5.89 0.59
C LEU A 143 20.26 7.07 0.76
N ARG A 144 19.70 7.62 -0.34
CA ARG A 144 18.65 8.66 -0.26
C ARG A 144 17.40 8.16 0.45
N ALA A 145 17.01 6.90 0.22
CA ALA A 145 15.90 6.26 0.88
C ALA A 145 16.18 6.02 2.38
N LEU A 146 17.41 5.69 2.75
CA LEU A 146 17.81 5.43 4.14
C LEU A 146 17.96 6.71 4.98
N LYS A 147 18.52 7.77 4.38
CA LYS A 147 18.89 9.03 5.05
C LYS A 147 17.83 9.62 5.99
N PRO A 148 16.52 9.68 5.65
CA PRO A 148 15.51 10.26 6.53
C PRO A 148 15.32 9.51 7.85
N HIS A 149 15.78 8.26 7.95
CA HIS A 149 15.49 7.38 9.08
C HIS A 149 16.64 7.26 10.07
N LEU A 150 17.86 7.70 9.74
CA LEU A 150 19.08 7.45 10.52
C LEU A 150 18.94 7.79 12.02
N GLY A 151 18.17 8.84 12.35
CA GLY A 151 18.00 9.27 13.75
C GLY A 151 17.03 8.43 14.59
N ALA A 152 16.14 7.64 13.99
CA ALA A 152 15.18 6.81 14.73
C ALA A 152 15.26 5.31 14.41
N LEU A 153 16.00 4.94 13.36
CA LEU A 153 16.11 3.59 12.87
C LEU A 153 16.63 2.65 13.96
N LYS A 154 15.96 1.52 14.13
CA LYS A 154 16.34 0.42 15.04
C LYS A 154 16.41 -0.92 14.31
N TYR A 155 15.59 -1.08 13.26
CA TYR A 155 15.49 -2.32 12.50
C TYR A 155 15.53 -2.00 11.01
N LEU A 156 16.39 -2.68 10.26
CA LEU A 156 16.45 -2.60 8.81
C LEU A 156 16.32 -3.99 8.23
N PHE A 157 15.37 -4.19 7.32
CA PHE A 157 15.29 -5.38 6.50
C PHE A 157 15.85 -5.08 5.12
N LEU A 158 16.81 -5.88 4.67
CA LEU A 158 17.33 -5.88 3.31
C LEU A 158 16.70 -7.07 2.57
N LEU A 159 15.68 -6.78 1.77
CA LEU A 159 15.01 -7.77 0.93
C LEU A 159 15.77 -7.90 -0.39
N SER A 160 16.13 -9.12 -0.78
CA SER A 160 16.89 -9.40 -1.99
C SER A 160 16.21 -10.43 -2.89
N SER A 161 16.55 -10.42 -4.17
CA SER A 161 16.14 -11.43 -5.14
C SER A 161 17.27 -12.38 -5.48
N GLY A 162 16.92 -13.61 -5.84
CA GLY A 162 17.82 -14.60 -6.39
C GLY A 162 17.92 -14.57 -7.92
N GLY A 163 18.63 -15.56 -8.47
CA GLY A 163 18.84 -15.72 -9.91
C GLY A 163 19.96 -14.85 -10.50
N LYS A 164 20.16 -14.96 -11.82
CA LYS A 164 21.32 -14.40 -12.55
C LYS A 164 21.53 -12.88 -12.39
N ASN A 165 20.44 -12.15 -12.18
CA ASN A 165 20.47 -10.70 -11.98
C ASN A 165 19.97 -10.30 -10.59
N GLY A 166 19.90 -11.26 -9.66
CA GLY A 166 19.43 -11.06 -8.30
C GLY A 166 20.44 -10.33 -7.43
N SER A 167 19.96 -9.79 -6.32
CA SER A 167 20.77 -9.05 -5.35
C SER A 167 21.23 -9.87 -4.14
N TYR A 168 20.83 -11.14 -4.04
CA TYR A 168 21.06 -11.99 -2.86
C TYR A 168 22.54 -12.10 -2.47
N GLU A 169 23.42 -12.33 -3.46
CA GLU A 169 24.87 -12.45 -3.21
C GLU A 169 25.53 -11.15 -2.72
N TYR A 170 24.86 -10.02 -2.88
CA TYR A 170 25.36 -8.70 -2.50
C TYR A 170 24.85 -8.20 -1.16
N LEU A 171 23.99 -8.97 -0.47
CA LEU A 171 23.43 -8.56 0.82
C LEU A 171 24.49 -8.17 1.84
N THR A 172 25.58 -8.95 1.95
CA THR A 172 26.69 -8.63 2.84
C THR A 172 27.35 -7.30 2.50
N ALA A 173 27.54 -7.01 1.21
CA ALA A 173 28.10 -5.74 0.75
C ALA A 173 27.18 -4.56 1.08
N PHE A 174 25.85 -4.74 0.93
CA PHE A 174 24.88 -3.73 1.34
C PHE A 174 24.86 -3.53 2.85
N GLU A 175 24.90 -4.60 3.64
CA GLU A 175 24.98 -4.50 5.10
C GLU A 175 26.23 -3.72 5.50
N MET A 176 27.39 -3.97 4.90
CA MET A 176 28.61 -3.23 5.18
C MET A 176 28.45 -1.72 4.95
N VAL A 177 27.84 -1.33 3.82
CA VAL A 177 27.55 0.09 3.54
C VAL A 177 26.55 0.66 4.53
N VAL A 178 25.49 -0.07 4.88
CA VAL A 178 24.50 0.38 5.85
C VAL A 178 25.14 0.60 7.22
N ARG A 179 25.91 -0.39 7.70
CA ARG A 179 26.58 -0.40 9.01
C ARG A 179 27.49 0.79 9.18
N HIS A 180 28.13 1.24 8.10
CA HIS A 180 28.95 2.45 8.09
C HIS A 180 28.18 3.70 8.54
N TYR A 181 26.90 3.83 8.20
CA TYR A 181 26.08 5.00 8.56
C TYR A 181 25.24 4.82 9.81
N VAL A 182 24.77 3.60 10.09
CA VAL A 182 23.83 3.34 11.20
C VAL A 182 24.49 2.74 12.44
N GLY A 183 25.74 2.31 12.31
CA GLY A 183 26.50 1.62 13.35
C GLY A 183 25.92 0.27 13.77
N ASP A 184 26.37 -0.22 14.92
CA ASP A 184 25.94 -1.51 15.48
C ASP A 184 24.61 -1.43 16.26
N SER A 185 24.11 -0.22 16.52
CA SER A 185 22.85 -0.02 17.25
C SER A 185 21.60 -0.46 16.48
N VAL A 186 21.67 -0.50 15.15
CA VAL A 186 20.57 -0.95 14.29
C VAL A 186 20.69 -2.44 14.03
N GLN A 187 19.61 -3.19 14.16
CA GLN A 187 19.58 -4.60 13.77
C GLN A 187 19.26 -4.70 12.28
N VAL A 188 20.22 -5.18 11.49
CA VAL A 188 20.05 -5.44 10.06
C VAL A 188 19.67 -6.91 9.87
N PHE A 189 18.60 -7.15 9.13
CA PHE A 189 18.09 -8.48 8.79
C PHE A 189 18.18 -8.67 7.28
N HIS A 190 18.62 -9.85 6.87
CA HIS A 190 18.61 -10.27 5.48
C HIS A 190 17.35 -11.07 5.22
N GLN A 191 16.56 -10.63 4.24
CA GLN A 191 15.36 -11.31 3.79
C GLN A 191 15.46 -11.61 2.30
N GLY A 192 14.79 -12.68 1.90
CA GLY A 192 14.84 -13.22 0.55
C GLY A 192 15.60 -14.53 0.51
N SER A 193 15.64 -15.12 -0.68
CA SER A 193 16.33 -16.37 -0.93
C SER A 193 16.91 -16.37 -2.34
N GLU A 194 17.83 -17.31 -2.58
CA GLU A 194 18.36 -17.58 -3.92
C GLU A 194 17.26 -17.96 -4.94
N HIS A 195 16.06 -18.29 -4.47
CA HIS A 195 14.92 -18.69 -5.30
C HIS A 195 13.84 -17.61 -5.41
N LEU A 196 13.90 -16.53 -4.64
CA LEU A 196 12.90 -15.46 -4.71
C LEU A 196 13.14 -14.61 -5.96
N SER A 197 12.20 -14.62 -6.89
CA SER A 197 12.20 -13.69 -8.02
C SER A 197 11.41 -12.43 -7.68
N PHE A 198 11.95 -11.25 -7.98
CA PHE A 198 11.17 -10.01 -7.86
C PHE A 198 10.07 -9.86 -8.92
N ASP A 199 10.00 -10.77 -9.89
CA ASP A 199 8.87 -10.89 -10.81
C ASP A 199 7.78 -11.86 -10.30
N ASP A 200 8.03 -12.58 -9.20
CA ASP A 200 7.02 -13.39 -8.50
C ASP A 200 6.26 -12.50 -7.49
N LEU A 201 5.13 -11.97 -7.93
CA LEU A 201 4.29 -11.08 -7.12
C LEU A 201 3.91 -11.69 -5.77
N GLU A 202 3.48 -12.96 -5.77
CA GLU A 202 2.98 -13.62 -4.56
C GLU A 202 4.13 -13.90 -3.60
N GLY A 203 5.25 -14.44 -4.10
CA GLY A 203 6.45 -14.67 -3.31
C GLY A 203 6.93 -13.39 -2.63
N VAL A 204 7.08 -12.29 -3.37
CA VAL A 204 7.52 -11.01 -2.81
C VAL A 204 6.53 -10.45 -1.80
N TYR A 205 5.22 -10.57 -2.06
CA TYR A 205 4.20 -10.12 -1.11
C TYR A 205 4.27 -10.90 0.21
N GLN A 206 4.47 -12.22 0.16
CA GLN A 206 4.64 -13.04 1.37
C GLN A 206 5.89 -12.66 2.16
N GLU A 207 6.98 -12.29 1.47
CA GLU A 207 8.22 -11.84 2.10
C GLU A 207 8.03 -10.50 2.84
N PHE A 208 7.35 -9.53 2.22
CA PHE A 208 6.97 -8.28 2.90
C PHE A 208 6.08 -8.55 4.11
N LYS A 209 5.07 -9.42 3.96
CA LYS A 209 4.17 -9.79 5.05
C LYS A 209 4.93 -10.43 6.22
N SER A 210 5.85 -11.33 5.92
CA SER A 210 6.73 -11.97 6.92
C SER A 210 7.57 -10.93 7.68
N CYS A 211 8.17 -9.96 6.98
CA CYS A 211 8.92 -8.87 7.61
C CYS A 211 8.03 -8.04 8.55
N ILE A 212 6.85 -7.63 8.09
CA ILE A 212 5.89 -6.84 8.86
C ILE A 212 5.42 -7.61 10.11
N ASP A 213 5.10 -8.89 9.94
CA ASP A 213 4.69 -9.77 11.03
C ASP A 213 5.80 -9.93 12.07
N PHE A 214 7.05 -10.14 11.64
CA PHE A 214 8.19 -10.21 12.54
C PHE A 214 8.40 -8.90 13.31
N LEU A 215 8.38 -7.76 12.62
CA LEU A 215 8.54 -6.44 13.25
C LEU A 215 7.44 -6.15 14.28
N SER A 216 6.18 -6.44 13.95
CA SER A 216 5.04 -6.18 14.82
C SER A 216 4.94 -7.17 15.98
N LYS A 217 5.10 -8.47 15.72
CA LYS A 217 4.88 -9.54 16.70
C LYS A 217 6.11 -9.77 17.57
N GLU A 218 7.30 -9.84 16.98
CA GLU A 218 8.54 -10.16 17.69
C GLU A 218 9.25 -8.92 18.21
N LYS A 219 9.37 -7.87 17.38
CA LYS A 219 10.05 -6.62 17.76
C LYS A 219 9.14 -5.57 18.39
N LYS A 220 7.82 -5.83 18.43
CA LYS A 220 6.80 -4.93 19.01
C LYS A 220 6.81 -3.53 18.40
N VAL A 221 7.19 -3.42 17.13
CA VAL A 221 7.14 -2.16 16.37
C VAL A 221 5.71 -1.91 15.94
N SER A 222 5.15 -0.74 16.25
CA SER A 222 3.83 -0.35 15.76
C SER A 222 3.85 -0.16 14.24
N HIS A 223 2.77 -0.52 13.55
CA HIS A 223 2.68 -0.40 12.09
C HIS A 223 2.99 1.01 11.56
N GLY A 224 2.56 2.06 12.26
CA GLY A 224 2.88 3.47 11.93
C GLY A 224 4.35 3.86 12.05
N GLU A 225 5.21 2.97 12.55
CA GLU A 225 6.66 3.13 12.66
C GLU A 225 7.43 2.22 11.68
N ILE A 226 6.71 1.55 10.76
CA ILE A 226 7.25 0.72 9.68
C ILE A 226 7.15 1.49 8.38
N MET A 227 8.28 1.62 7.67
CA MET A 227 8.36 2.18 6.33
C MET A 227 8.80 1.10 5.33
N ILE A 228 8.19 1.06 4.15
CA ILE A 228 8.61 0.18 3.06
C ILE A 228 9.16 1.02 1.90
N ASP A 229 10.43 0.83 1.54
CA ASP A 229 11.03 1.46 0.36
C ASP A 229 10.80 0.62 -0.90
N VAL A 230 10.26 1.27 -1.93
CA VAL A 230 9.98 0.64 -3.23
C VAL A 230 10.91 1.10 -4.35
N THR A 231 12.04 1.72 -4.02
CA THR A 231 12.91 2.38 -5.01
C THR A 231 13.80 1.38 -5.76
N GLY A 232 14.36 0.38 -5.06
CA GLY A 232 15.38 -0.54 -5.58
C GLY A 232 14.88 -1.79 -6.32
N GLY A 233 13.57 -2.00 -6.40
CA GLY A 233 12.96 -3.23 -6.92
C GLY A 233 12.44 -3.16 -8.36
N THR A 234 11.84 -4.27 -8.82
CA THR A 234 11.04 -4.26 -10.05
C THR A 234 9.69 -3.58 -9.79
N LYS A 235 8.97 -3.25 -10.88
CA LYS A 235 7.59 -2.77 -10.76
C LYS A 235 6.69 -3.79 -10.05
N THR A 236 6.89 -5.08 -10.33
CA THR A 236 6.15 -6.18 -9.69
C THR A 236 6.40 -6.20 -8.19
N ALA A 237 7.65 -6.11 -7.75
CA ALA A 237 8.00 -6.05 -6.34
C ALA A 237 7.43 -4.79 -5.65
N SER A 238 7.41 -3.65 -6.36
CA SER A 238 6.79 -2.41 -5.87
C SER A 238 5.27 -2.55 -5.68
N ILE A 239 4.59 -3.28 -6.57
CA ILE A 239 3.17 -3.60 -6.43
C ILE A 239 2.95 -4.54 -5.25
N ALA A 240 3.76 -5.58 -5.09
CA ALA A 240 3.69 -6.49 -3.94
C ALA A 240 3.86 -5.75 -2.60
N ALA A 241 4.84 -4.84 -2.51
CA ALA A 241 5.03 -3.96 -1.37
C ALA A 241 3.77 -3.12 -1.07
N ALA A 242 3.18 -2.52 -2.10
CA ALA A 242 1.96 -1.73 -1.95
C ALA A 242 0.74 -2.57 -1.55
N LEU A 243 0.64 -3.81 -2.01
CA LEU A 243 -0.39 -4.75 -1.57
C LEU A 243 -0.21 -5.12 -0.10
N ALA A 244 1.02 -5.30 0.37
CA ALA A 244 1.31 -5.61 1.77
C ALA A 244 0.85 -4.49 2.73
N THR A 245 0.88 -3.21 2.30
CA THR A 245 0.37 -2.11 3.13
C THR A 245 -1.16 -2.02 3.15
N LEU A 246 -1.88 -2.69 2.24
CA LEU A 246 -3.35 -2.69 2.28
C LEU A 246 -3.91 -3.40 3.52
N GLU A 247 -3.17 -4.32 4.11
CA GLU A 247 -3.60 -5.00 5.34
C GLU A 247 -3.41 -4.13 6.59
N HIS A 248 -2.61 -3.07 6.49
CA HIS A 248 -2.18 -2.24 7.61
C HIS A 248 -2.14 -0.76 7.21
N GLU A 249 -3.24 -0.04 7.47
CA GLU A 249 -3.45 1.37 7.04
C GLU A 249 -2.45 2.38 7.64
N ASP A 250 -1.66 1.98 8.62
CA ASP A 250 -0.65 2.83 9.23
C ASP A 250 0.75 2.68 8.58
N ILE A 251 1.00 1.60 7.83
CA ILE A 251 2.30 1.39 7.16
C ILE A 251 2.40 2.32 5.95
N GLU A 252 3.49 3.08 5.89
CA GLU A 252 3.78 3.97 4.77
C GLU A 252 4.73 3.30 3.75
N LEU A 253 4.58 3.69 2.49
CA LEU A 253 5.50 3.38 1.40
C LEU A 253 6.33 4.61 1.10
N GLN A 254 7.60 4.43 0.74
CA GLN A 254 8.40 5.51 0.19
C GLN A 254 8.99 5.17 -1.16
N TYR A 255 9.26 6.22 -1.92
CA TYR A 255 9.93 6.17 -3.21
C TYR A 255 10.84 7.37 -3.38
N VAL A 256 12.08 7.14 -3.81
CA VAL A 256 13.00 8.22 -4.19
C VAL A 256 12.82 8.53 -5.67
N GLN A 257 12.58 9.80 -5.97
CA GLN A 257 12.44 10.27 -7.34
C GLN A 257 13.74 10.08 -8.13
N THR A 258 13.63 9.64 -9.38
CA THR A 258 14.79 9.43 -10.27
C THR A 258 15.24 10.69 -11.00
N THR A 259 14.53 11.81 -10.82
CA THR A 259 14.87 13.12 -11.39
C THR A 259 15.04 14.16 -10.29
N SER A 260 15.93 15.13 -10.52
CA SER A 260 16.13 16.28 -9.63
C SER A 260 14.79 16.93 -9.26
N PRO A 261 14.53 17.24 -7.97
CA PRO A 261 15.49 17.30 -6.85
C PRO A 261 15.77 15.96 -6.14
N TYR A 262 15.40 14.81 -6.72
CA TYR A 262 15.58 13.48 -6.13
C TYR A 262 14.92 13.35 -4.75
N GLY A 263 13.76 13.98 -4.60
CA GLY A 263 13.02 14.00 -3.35
C GLY A 263 12.54 12.60 -2.96
N VAL A 264 12.52 12.32 -1.66
CA VAL A 264 11.87 11.14 -1.11
C VAL A 264 10.40 11.48 -0.85
N VAL A 265 9.51 10.66 -1.41
CA VAL A 265 8.06 10.84 -1.31
C VAL A 265 7.49 9.69 -0.51
N SER A 266 6.61 9.98 0.44
CA SER A 266 5.84 8.96 1.18
C SER A 266 4.40 8.87 0.64
N TYR A 267 3.89 7.64 0.60
CA TYR A 267 2.52 7.30 0.25
C TYR A 267 1.91 6.50 1.40
N ASN A 268 0.68 6.85 1.78
CA ASN A 268 -0.11 6.08 2.70
C ASN A 268 -1.51 5.80 2.10
N VAL A 269 -2.01 4.60 2.33
CA VAL A 269 -3.35 4.15 1.95
C VAL A 269 -4.31 4.48 3.09
N ILE A 270 -5.08 5.56 2.95
CA ILE A 270 -6.01 6.02 3.99
C ILE A 270 -7.45 5.63 3.63
N SER A 271 -8.14 4.97 4.55
CA SER A 271 -9.58 4.70 4.42
C SER A 271 -10.41 5.97 4.67
N LYS A 272 -11.37 6.26 3.77
CA LYS A 272 -12.24 7.44 3.85
C LYS A 272 -13.07 7.51 5.15
N SER A 273 -13.31 6.39 5.83
CA SER A 273 -14.10 6.36 7.08
C SER A 273 -13.40 7.07 8.26
N GLN A 274 -12.08 7.25 8.20
CA GLN A 274 -11.31 8.00 9.19
C GLN A 274 -11.11 9.48 8.81
N GLY A 275 -11.57 9.88 7.63
CA GLY A 275 -11.49 11.26 7.13
C GLY A 275 -12.56 12.19 7.70
N LYS A 276 -12.75 12.25 9.03
CA LYS A 276 -13.31 13.47 9.62
C LYS A 276 -12.19 14.50 9.63
N VAL A 277 -12.14 15.27 8.55
CA VAL A 277 -11.27 16.44 8.40
C VAL A 277 -11.60 17.40 9.55
N THR A 278 -10.79 17.40 10.61
CA THR A 278 -10.61 18.59 11.43
C THR A 278 -9.80 19.56 10.58
N GLY A 279 -10.50 20.50 9.95
CA GLY A 279 -9.91 21.75 9.49
C GLY A 279 -9.59 22.66 10.66
#